data_AF-A0A8J6CJG5-F1
#
_entry.id   AF-A0A8J6CJG5-F1
#
_cell.length_a   1.000
_cell.length_b   1.000
_cell.length_c   1.000
_cell.angle_alpha   90.00
_cell.angle_beta   90.00
_cell.angle_gamma   90.00
#
_symmetry.space_group_name_H-M   'P 1'
#
loop_
_entity.id
_entity.type
_entity.pdbx_description
1 polymer ?
#
loop_
_entity_poly.entity_id
_entity_poly.type
_entity_poly.pdbx_seq_one_letter_code
_entity_poly.pdbx_strand_id
1 'polypeptide(L)'
;MAGESAGRARQQAVLWSLVLCRPVAGVAVDAKSTLIRLAALTSRGQTASAVQLALARRAIQELEGAGAGRVPWAPSGTWELVFSDVAPFRASPFFMALGKVLDDFRPGAAERNLLAHRLATSVGEIGKVTWSMTPASLVSEVELRVGLLPGVPAQLTGRVVTQASLARDDPASPRLLCSVVETRVLGSTLTVALPDVSSGGQTSPFQFGKQLQPMVASVAFPSGALLGGQQVCLAPVYVDDELLIMRCVDISAPHSGFAFLRAD
;
A
#
# COMPACT_ATOMS: atom_id res chain seq x y z
N MET A 1 -60.24 -5.39 18.58
CA MET A 1 -59.78 -5.00 17.22
C MET A 1 -58.49 -4.16 17.20
N ALA A 2 -57.74 -4.00 18.30
CA ALA A 2 -56.48 -3.23 18.31
C ALA A 2 -55.19 -4.09 18.24
N GLY A 3 -55.31 -5.43 18.27
CA GLY A 3 -54.15 -6.35 18.33
C GLY A 3 -53.57 -6.77 16.98
N GLU A 4 -54.34 -6.76 15.89
CA GLU A 4 -53.89 -7.24 14.57
C GLU A 4 -53.11 -6.18 13.76
N SER A 5 -53.28 -4.89 14.08
CA SER A 5 -52.56 -3.79 13.41
C SER A 5 -51.09 -3.70 13.84
N ALA A 6 -50.79 -3.96 15.12
CA ALA A 6 -49.43 -3.93 15.65
C ALA A 6 -48.56 -5.11 15.16
N GLY A 7 -49.17 -6.27 14.88
CA GLY A 7 -48.49 -7.45 14.34
C GLY A 7 -48.01 -7.27 12.89
N ARG A 8 -48.83 -6.63 12.04
CA ARG A 8 -48.47 -6.34 10.65
C ARG A 8 -47.37 -5.27 10.52
N ALA A 9 -47.39 -4.26 11.39
CA ALA A 9 -46.33 -3.24 11.43
C ALA A 9 -44.96 -3.82 11.81
N ARG A 10 -44.93 -4.79 12.74
CA ARG A 10 -43.68 -5.50 13.10
C ARG A 10 -43.21 -6.47 12.02
N GLN A 11 -44.11 -7.15 11.31
CA GLN A 11 -43.72 -8.03 10.20
C GLN A 11 -43.26 -7.25 8.95
N GLN A 12 -43.80 -6.05 8.69
CA GLN A 12 -43.27 -5.17 7.64
C GLN A 12 -41.90 -4.59 8.00
N ALA A 13 -41.64 -4.20 9.25
CA ALA A 13 -40.32 -3.67 9.64
C ALA A 13 -39.17 -4.71 9.50
N VAL A 14 -39.47 -6.01 9.68
CA VAL A 14 -38.49 -7.10 9.48
C VAL A 14 -38.25 -7.40 7.99
N LEU A 15 -39.26 -7.21 7.14
CA LEU A 15 -39.11 -7.37 5.68
C LEU A 15 -38.37 -6.20 5.03
N TRP A 16 -38.49 -4.98 5.58
CA TRP A 16 -37.75 -3.82 5.07
C TRP A 16 -36.29 -3.74 5.53
N SER A 17 -35.91 -4.43 6.62
CA SER A 17 -34.52 -4.52 7.09
C SER A 17 -33.69 -5.59 6.35
N LEU A 18 -34.34 -6.50 5.62
CA LEU A 18 -33.68 -7.55 4.84
C LEU A 18 -33.51 -7.22 3.35
N VAL A 19 -34.08 -6.11 2.86
CA VAL A 19 -34.08 -5.74 1.43
C VAL A 19 -33.05 -4.67 1.06
N LEU A 20 -32.35 -4.05 2.02
CA LEU A 20 -31.46 -2.91 1.73
C LEU A 20 -29.94 -3.11 1.95
N CYS A 21 -29.46 -4.33 2.21
CA CYS A 21 -28.02 -4.59 2.28
C CYS A 21 -27.58 -5.80 1.44
N ARG A 22 -28.16 -5.97 0.25
CA ARG A 22 -27.47 -6.72 -0.80
C ARG A 22 -26.89 -5.67 -1.75
N PRO A 23 -25.57 -5.39 -1.73
CA PRO A 23 -25.00 -4.65 -2.84
C PRO A 23 -25.41 -5.38 -4.11
N VAL A 24 -26.06 -4.66 -5.02
CA VAL A 24 -26.37 -5.16 -6.35
C VAL A 24 -25.03 -5.61 -6.92
N ALA A 25 -24.85 -6.91 -7.16
CA ALA A 25 -23.56 -7.47 -7.54
C ALA A 25 -22.89 -6.70 -8.70
N GLY A 26 -23.70 -6.11 -9.59
CA GLY A 26 -23.26 -5.21 -10.66
C GLY A 26 -22.49 -3.96 -10.19
N VAL A 27 -22.91 -3.30 -9.10
CA VAL A 27 -22.25 -2.08 -8.59
C VAL A 27 -20.84 -2.39 -8.08
N ALA A 28 -20.65 -3.52 -7.40
CA ALA A 28 -19.32 -3.93 -6.94
C ALA A 28 -18.39 -4.30 -8.11
N VAL A 29 -18.92 -4.98 -9.13
CA VAL A 29 -18.17 -5.32 -10.35
C VAL A 29 -17.74 -4.06 -11.11
N ASP A 30 -18.64 -3.09 -11.25
CA ASP A 30 -18.36 -1.82 -11.93
C ASP A 30 -17.31 -1.00 -11.16
N ALA A 31 -17.43 -0.91 -9.84
CA ALA A 31 -16.45 -0.22 -8.99
C ALA A 31 -15.07 -0.88 -9.02
N LYS A 32 -15.01 -2.22 -8.95
CA LYS A 32 -13.76 -2.99 -9.06
C LYS A 32 -13.09 -2.79 -10.42
N SER A 33 -13.85 -2.90 -11.50
CA SER A 33 -13.31 -2.68 -12.86
C SER A 33 -12.80 -1.26 -13.05
N THR A 34 -13.50 -0.27 -12.48
CA THR A 34 -13.08 1.14 -12.49
C THR A 34 -11.76 1.33 -11.75
N LEU A 35 -11.63 0.74 -10.55
CA LEU A 35 -10.41 0.82 -9.75
C LEU A 35 -9.20 0.19 -10.47
N ILE A 36 -9.37 -0.99 -11.07
CA ILE A 36 -8.31 -1.69 -11.81
C ILE A 36 -7.89 -0.90 -13.06
N ARG A 37 -8.85 -0.33 -13.79
CA ARG A 37 -8.55 0.54 -14.95
C ARG A 37 -7.76 1.78 -14.53
N LEU A 38 -8.18 2.44 -13.45
CA LEU A 38 -7.45 3.60 -12.92
C LEU A 38 -6.05 3.22 -12.45
N ALA A 39 -5.90 2.09 -11.75
CA ALA A 39 -4.62 1.54 -11.35
C ALA A 39 -3.65 1.36 -12.53
N ALA A 40 -4.12 0.75 -13.62
CA ALA A 40 -3.35 0.52 -14.83
C ALA A 40 -2.94 1.83 -15.53
N LEU A 41 -3.84 2.81 -15.58
CA LEU A 41 -3.59 4.11 -16.24
C LEU A 41 -2.67 5.04 -15.45
N THR A 42 -2.59 4.86 -14.13
CA THR A 42 -1.91 5.81 -13.23
C THR A 42 -0.66 5.25 -12.56
N SER A 43 -0.14 4.12 -13.05
CA SER A 43 1.02 3.43 -12.47
C SER A 43 0.85 3.19 -10.96
N ARG A 44 -0.27 2.58 -10.57
CA ARG A 44 -0.68 2.33 -9.18
C ARG A 44 -1.02 3.60 -8.37
N GLY A 45 -1.54 4.63 -9.03
CA GLY A 45 -1.89 5.92 -8.40
C GLY A 45 -0.73 6.93 -8.35
N GLN A 46 0.45 6.57 -8.86
CA GLN A 46 1.62 7.45 -8.85
C GLN A 46 1.44 8.69 -9.73
N THR A 47 0.82 8.55 -10.90
CA THR A 47 0.62 9.64 -11.87
C THR A 47 -0.84 10.12 -11.92
N ALA A 48 -1.66 9.72 -10.94
CA ALA A 48 -3.07 10.06 -10.90
C ALA A 48 -3.29 11.57 -10.71
N SER A 49 -4.13 12.16 -11.56
CA SER A 49 -4.64 13.52 -11.36
C SER A 49 -5.61 13.57 -10.16
N ALA A 50 -5.90 14.78 -9.66
CA ALA A 50 -6.87 14.96 -8.57
C ALA A 50 -8.25 14.36 -8.91
N VAL A 51 -8.69 14.47 -10.17
CA VAL A 51 -9.95 13.89 -10.65
C VAL A 51 -9.89 12.36 -10.63
N GLN A 52 -8.79 11.77 -11.10
CA GLN A 52 -8.61 10.30 -11.08
C GLN A 52 -8.53 9.75 -9.65
N LEU A 53 -7.86 10.46 -8.74
CA LEU A 53 -7.84 10.11 -7.32
C LEU A 53 -9.23 10.16 -6.69
N ALA A 54 -10.03 11.19 -7.01
CA ALA A 54 -11.40 11.28 -6.53
C ALA A 54 -12.28 10.12 -7.04
N LEU A 55 -12.14 9.74 -8.31
CA LEU A 55 -12.83 8.58 -8.88
C LEU A 55 -12.40 7.26 -8.22
N ALA A 56 -11.11 7.06 -8.00
CA ALA A 56 -10.61 5.87 -7.32
C ALA A 56 -11.11 5.78 -5.87
N ARG A 57 -11.10 6.91 -5.14
CA ARG A 57 -11.64 6.98 -3.76
C ARG A 57 -13.12 6.66 -3.73
N ARG A 58 -13.90 7.15 -4.70
CA ARG A 58 -15.32 6.81 -4.82
C ARG A 58 -15.52 5.31 -5.07
N ALA A 59 -14.77 4.72 -6.00
CA ALA A 59 -14.83 3.28 -6.27
C ALA A 59 -14.47 2.46 -5.02
N ILE A 60 -13.45 2.88 -4.26
CA ILE A 60 -13.09 2.27 -2.98
C ILE A 60 -14.27 2.36 -1.99
N GLN A 61 -14.89 3.54 -1.82
CA GLN A 61 -16.04 3.71 -0.92
C GLN A 61 -17.24 2.84 -1.32
N GLU A 62 -17.50 2.69 -2.62
CA GLU A 62 -18.57 1.81 -3.13
C GLU A 62 -18.28 0.34 -2.81
N LEU A 63 -17.02 -0.10 -2.95
CA LEU A 63 -16.58 -1.45 -2.56
C LEU A 63 -16.66 -1.67 -1.05
N GLU A 64 -16.26 -0.69 -0.24
CA GLU A 64 -16.39 -0.75 1.23
C GLU A 64 -17.85 -0.93 1.66
N GLY A 65 -18.77 -0.18 1.05
CA GLY A 65 -20.20 -0.34 1.29
C GLY A 65 -20.70 -1.74 0.90
N ALA A 66 -20.16 -2.32 -0.18
CA ALA A 66 -20.51 -3.67 -0.61
C ALA A 66 -19.92 -4.79 0.27
N GLY A 67 -18.73 -4.56 0.86
CA GLY A 67 -18.03 -5.54 1.71
C GLY A 67 -18.40 -5.51 3.19
N ALA A 68 -19.24 -4.56 3.62
CA ALA A 68 -19.56 -4.34 5.03
C ALA A 68 -20.01 -5.64 5.73
N GLY A 69 -19.29 -6.01 6.80
CA GLY A 69 -19.60 -7.17 7.65
C GLY A 69 -19.12 -8.54 7.12
N ARG A 70 -18.41 -8.60 5.99
CA ARG A 70 -17.91 -9.87 5.39
C ARG A 70 -16.39 -9.99 5.36
N VAL A 71 -15.70 -9.03 5.95
CA VAL A 71 -14.24 -8.96 5.87
C VAL A 71 -13.64 -9.81 6.99
N PRO A 72 -12.88 -10.89 6.66
CA PRO A 72 -12.12 -11.62 7.64
C PRO A 72 -11.05 -10.69 8.21
N TRP A 73 -10.81 -10.85 9.51
CA TRP A 73 -9.81 -10.07 10.23
C TRP A 73 -8.40 -10.20 9.62
N ALA A 74 -8.02 -11.34 9.05
CA ALA A 74 -6.72 -11.58 8.42
C ALA A 74 -6.88 -12.34 7.08
N PRO A 75 -6.98 -11.62 5.94
CA PRO A 75 -7.04 -12.25 4.62
C PRO A 75 -5.67 -12.84 4.27
N SER A 76 -5.54 -14.16 4.44
CA SER A 76 -4.31 -14.89 4.14
C SER A 76 -4.09 -15.02 2.64
N GLY A 77 -2.84 -15.00 2.21
CA GLY A 77 -2.47 -15.11 0.79
C GLY A 77 -1.39 -14.12 0.39
N THR A 78 -1.07 -14.14 -0.91
CA THR A 78 -0.14 -13.20 -1.53
C THR A 78 -0.92 -12.14 -2.30
N TRP A 79 -0.62 -10.89 -2.01
CA TRP A 79 -1.35 -9.72 -2.48
C TRP A 79 -0.38 -8.73 -3.11
N GLU A 80 -0.66 -8.26 -4.32
CA GLU A 80 0.13 -7.28 -5.05
C GLU A 80 -0.59 -5.93 -5.09
N LEU A 81 0.09 -4.86 -4.69
CA LEU A 81 -0.50 -3.52 -4.68
C LEU A 81 -0.81 -3.06 -6.10
N VAL A 82 -2.07 -2.77 -6.37
CA VAL A 82 -2.51 -2.22 -7.65
C VAL A 82 -2.87 -0.76 -7.57
N PHE A 83 -3.30 -0.25 -6.42
CA PHE A 83 -3.62 1.16 -6.27
C PHE A 83 -3.29 1.66 -4.88
N SER A 84 -2.74 2.87 -4.82
CA SER A 84 -2.53 3.61 -3.58
C SER A 84 -2.87 5.08 -3.85
N ASP A 85 -3.64 5.70 -2.96
CA ASP A 85 -3.94 7.13 -3.04
C ASP A 85 -2.79 8.01 -2.51
N VAL A 86 -1.80 7.37 -1.86
CA VAL A 86 -0.52 7.94 -1.44
C VAL A 86 0.65 7.28 -2.17
N ALA A 87 1.89 7.60 -1.82
CA ALA A 87 3.06 6.95 -2.39
C ALA A 87 3.04 5.41 -2.15
N PRO A 88 3.22 4.55 -3.17
CA PRO A 88 3.09 3.09 -3.03
C PRO A 88 3.96 2.45 -1.95
N PHE A 89 5.18 2.97 -1.69
CA PHE A 89 6.03 2.46 -0.61
C PHE A 89 5.40 2.60 0.78
N ARG A 90 4.44 3.53 0.96
CA ARG A 90 3.69 3.68 2.21
C ARG A 90 2.75 2.51 2.51
N ALA A 91 2.57 1.59 1.56
CA ALA A 91 1.93 0.32 1.83
C ALA A 91 2.82 -0.63 2.67
N SER A 92 4.10 -0.31 2.94
CA SER A 92 4.89 -1.12 3.87
C SER A 92 4.68 -0.70 5.33
N PRO A 93 4.51 -1.67 6.26
CA PRO A 93 4.40 -1.41 7.70
C PRO A 93 5.56 -0.57 8.26
N PHE A 94 6.76 -0.69 7.70
CA PHE A 94 7.92 0.10 8.10
C PHE A 94 7.68 1.60 7.86
N PHE A 95 7.24 1.96 6.65
CA PHE A 95 6.96 3.36 6.30
C PHE A 95 5.73 3.90 7.02
N MET A 96 4.77 3.04 7.36
CA MET A 96 3.63 3.43 8.18
C MET A 96 4.06 3.75 9.62
N ALA A 97 4.86 2.88 10.24
CA ALA A 97 5.39 3.10 11.58
C ALA A 97 6.32 4.32 11.63
N LEU A 98 7.16 4.52 10.62
CA LEU A 98 7.97 5.73 10.47
C LEU A 98 7.10 6.98 10.35
N GLY A 99 6.00 6.91 9.59
CA GLY A 99 5.01 7.98 9.50
C GLY A 99 4.44 8.33 10.87
N LYS A 100 4.03 7.33 11.66
CA LYS A 100 3.52 7.51 13.02
C LYS A 100 4.54 8.21 13.92
N VAL A 101 5.80 7.75 13.95
CA VAL A 101 6.89 8.39 14.72
C VAL A 101 7.07 9.86 14.34
N LEU A 102 7.05 10.16 13.04
CA LEU A 102 7.20 11.54 12.55
C LEU A 102 6.03 12.42 12.98
N ASP A 103 4.80 11.91 12.89
CA ASP A 103 3.61 12.65 13.31
C ASP A 103 3.53 12.82 14.84
N ASP A 104 3.98 11.83 15.62
CA ASP A 104 4.12 11.93 17.08
C ASP A 104 5.10 13.05 17.47
N PHE A 105 6.18 13.24 16.70
CA PHE A 105 7.13 14.34 16.90
C PHE A 105 6.54 15.69 16.48
N ARG A 106 5.87 15.74 15.33
CA ARG A 106 5.20 16.94 14.83
C ARG A 106 4.02 16.55 13.94
N PRO A 107 2.78 16.94 14.29
CA PRO A 107 1.61 16.65 13.47
C PRO A 107 1.78 17.09 12.02
N GLY A 108 1.49 16.19 11.08
CA GLY A 108 1.63 16.41 9.63
C GLY A 108 3.07 16.37 9.13
N ALA A 109 4.04 15.94 9.94
CA ALA A 109 5.41 15.71 9.48
C ALA A 109 5.52 14.45 8.62
N ALA A 110 4.70 13.42 8.84
CA ALA A 110 4.67 12.23 7.98
C ALA A 110 4.36 12.61 6.53
N GLU A 111 3.37 13.48 6.32
CA GLU A 111 2.98 13.92 4.98
C GLU A 111 4.09 14.70 4.30
N ARG A 112 4.67 15.69 4.99
CA ARG A 112 5.76 16.50 4.44
C ARG A 112 7.01 15.69 4.15
N ASN A 113 7.47 14.87 5.11
CA ASN A 113 8.74 14.16 4.99
C ASN A 113 8.66 12.96 4.05
N LEU A 114 7.58 12.19 4.07
CA LEU A 114 7.45 11.07 3.13
C LEU A 114 7.14 11.56 1.71
N LEU A 115 6.46 12.71 1.55
CA LEU A 115 6.38 13.37 0.26
C LEU A 115 7.75 13.88 -0.20
N ALA A 116 8.53 14.50 0.68
CA ALA A 116 9.90 14.91 0.37
C ALA A 116 10.79 13.71 0.00
N HIS A 117 10.66 12.59 0.71
CA HIS A 117 11.32 11.33 0.37
C HIS A 117 10.89 10.84 -1.02
N ARG A 118 9.60 10.90 -1.34
CA ARG A 118 9.08 10.59 -2.68
C ARG A 118 9.68 11.53 -3.75
N LEU A 119 9.76 12.83 -3.48
CA LEU A 119 10.32 13.81 -4.41
C LEU A 119 11.83 13.66 -4.56
N ALA A 120 12.56 13.31 -3.50
CA ALA A 120 13.98 12.99 -3.57
C ALA A 120 14.23 11.69 -4.35
N THR A 121 13.32 10.73 -4.23
CA THR A 121 13.30 9.50 -5.03
C THR A 121 12.64 9.67 -6.40
N SER A 122 12.32 10.91 -6.84
CA SER A 122 11.64 11.17 -8.13
C SER A 122 12.49 10.87 -9.37
N VAL A 123 13.83 10.83 -9.22
CA VAL A 123 14.75 10.30 -10.25
C VAL A 123 14.75 8.75 -10.25
N GLY A 124 13.92 8.16 -9.38
CA GLY A 124 13.73 6.74 -9.17
C GLY A 124 12.34 6.24 -9.56
N GLU A 125 12.12 4.95 -9.36
CA GLU A 125 10.87 4.26 -9.65
C GLU A 125 10.51 3.38 -8.46
N ILE A 126 9.24 3.42 -8.05
CA ILE A 126 8.71 2.45 -7.08
C ILE A 126 8.17 1.27 -7.87
N GLY A 127 8.87 0.14 -7.77
CA GLY A 127 8.59 -1.10 -8.48
C GLY A 127 7.42 -1.86 -7.87
N LYS A 128 7.55 -3.18 -7.85
CA LYS A 128 6.51 -4.07 -7.31
C LYS A 128 6.38 -3.89 -5.79
N VAL A 129 5.14 -3.90 -5.30
CA VAL A 129 4.83 -3.94 -3.87
C VAL A 129 3.96 -5.15 -3.60
N THR A 130 4.42 -6.04 -2.72
CA THR A 130 3.75 -7.31 -2.45
C THR A 130 3.63 -7.54 -0.95
N TRP A 131 2.50 -8.08 -0.53
CA TRP A 131 2.21 -8.52 0.82
C TRP A 131 2.01 -10.03 0.81
N SER A 132 2.71 -10.74 1.66
CA SER A 132 2.41 -12.13 2.01
C SER A 132 1.86 -12.15 3.42
N MET A 133 0.58 -12.48 3.56
CA MET A 133 -0.15 -12.43 4.82
C MET A 133 -0.49 -13.83 5.32
N THR A 134 -0.23 -14.04 6.60
CA THR A 134 -0.76 -15.14 7.42
C THR A 134 -1.55 -14.55 8.58
N PRO A 135 -2.31 -15.34 9.34
CA PRO A 135 -3.02 -14.83 10.52
C PRO A 135 -2.12 -14.18 11.58
N ALA A 136 -0.83 -14.54 11.63
CA ALA A 136 0.10 -14.08 12.65
C ALA A 136 1.18 -13.12 12.12
N SER A 137 1.38 -13.06 10.80
CA SER A 137 2.50 -12.32 10.21
C SER A 137 2.15 -11.67 8.87
N LEU A 138 2.76 -10.52 8.63
CA LEU A 138 2.75 -9.82 7.35
C LEU A 138 4.20 -9.64 6.89
N VAL A 139 4.50 -10.09 5.68
CA VAL A 139 5.76 -9.78 4.99
C VAL A 139 5.44 -8.84 3.85
N SER A 140 5.96 -7.61 3.91
CA SER A 140 5.82 -6.61 2.85
C SER A 140 7.14 -6.46 2.11
N GLU A 141 7.10 -6.62 0.78
CA GLU A 141 8.21 -6.37 -0.11
C GLU A 141 7.92 -5.12 -0.94
N VAL A 142 8.87 -4.18 -0.96
CA VAL A 142 8.79 -2.95 -1.75
C VAL A 142 10.06 -2.83 -2.57
N GLU A 143 9.94 -2.84 -3.89
CA GLU A 143 11.05 -2.56 -4.79
C GLU A 143 11.23 -1.07 -4.98
N LEU A 144 12.44 -0.58 -4.70
CA LEU A 144 12.81 0.81 -4.85
C LEU A 144 13.97 0.92 -5.82
N ARG A 145 13.81 1.81 -6.79
CA ARG A 145 14.91 2.33 -7.61
C ARG A 145 15.04 3.80 -7.26
N VAL A 146 16.24 4.25 -6.90
CA VAL A 146 16.51 5.62 -6.48
C VAL A 146 17.67 6.16 -7.31
N GLY A 147 17.46 7.27 -8.00
CA GLY A 147 18.55 8.01 -8.63
C GLY A 147 19.39 8.72 -7.56
N LEU A 148 20.70 8.65 -7.66
CA LEU A 148 21.58 9.11 -6.58
C LEU A 148 21.80 10.63 -6.57
N LEU A 149 21.94 11.27 -7.74
CA LEU A 149 22.16 12.72 -7.86
C LEU A 149 21.68 13.25 -9.22
N PRO A 150 21.16 14.49 -9.31
CA PRO A 150 20.91 15.17 -10.58
C PRO A 150 22.19 15.24 -11.43
N GLY A 151 22.14 14.77 -12.68
CA GLY A 151 23.27 14.79 -13.61
C GLY A 151 24.26 13.64 -13.46
N VAL A 152 24.13 12.78 -12.45
CA VAL A 152 24.89 11.52 -12.35
C VAL A 152 23.99 10.37 -12.79
N PRO A 153 24.34 9.64 -13.86
CA PRO A 153 23.56 8.48 -14.31
C PRO A 153 23.82 7.26 -13.41
N ALA A 154 23.60 7.43 -12.11
CA ALA A 154 23.74 6.39 -11.11
C ALA A 154 22.39 6.10 -10.44
N GLN A 155 22.02 4.82 -10.42
CA GLN A 155 20.77 4.33 -9.87
C GLN A 155 21.05 3.23 -8.84
N LEU A 156 20.51 3.42 -7.64
CA LEU A 156 20.48 2.40 -6.59
C LEU A 156 19.16 1.64 -6.71
N THR A 157 19.23 0.33 -6.97
CA THR A 157 18.06 -0.55 -6.91
C THR A 157 18.15 -1.39 -5.64
N GLY A 158 17.05 -1.53 -4.90
CA GLY A 158 17.00 -2.39 -3.72
C GLY A 158 15.58 -2.82 -3.41
N ARG A 159 15.44 -3.92 -2.66
CA ARG A 159 14.15 -4.41 -2.18
C ARG A 159 14.09 -4.27 -0.67
N VAL A 160 13.13 -3.49 -0.18
CA VAL A 160 12.87 -3.36 1.25
C VAL A 160 11.86 -4.44 1.64
N VAL A 161 12.32 -5.41 2.43
CA VAL A 161 11.49 -6.48 2.99
C VAL A 161 11.23 -6.16 4.45
N THR A 162 9.96 -5.99 4.79
CA THR A 162 9.50 -5.71 6.16
C THR A 162 8.70 -6.89 6.66
N GLN A 163 9.15 -7.51 7.75
CA GLN A 163 8.38 -8.50 8.48
C GLN A 163 7.71 -7.83 9.68
N ALA A 164 6.41 -8.07 9.82
CA ALA A 164 5.60 -7.58 10.91
C ALA A 164 4.76 -8.71 11.52
N SER A 165 4.52 -8.63 12.83
CA SER A 165 3.57 -9.49 13.52
C SER A 165 2.18 -8.85 13.49
N LEU A 166 1.16 -9.66 13.23
CA LEU A 166 -0.23 -9.25 13.22
C LEU A 166 -0.92 -9.73 14.50
N ALA A 167 -1.65 -8.83 15.14
CA ALA A 167 -2.58 -9.13 16.22
C ALA A 167 -3.93 -8.48 15.93
N ARG A 168 -5.02 -9.01 16.49
CA ARG A 168 -6.29 -8.30 16.48
C ARG A 168 -6.25 -7.15 17.48
N ASP A 169 -6.78 -6.00 17.07
CA ASP A 169 -6.97 -4.84 17.95
C ASP A 169 -8.06 -5.13 19.00
N ASP A 170 -9.20 -5.64 18.54
CA ASP A 170 -10.35 -6.02 19.37
C ASP A 170 -11.00 -7.28 18.75
N PRO A 171 -11.41 -8.29 19.53
CA PRO A 171 -12.16 -9.45 19.03
C PRO A 171 -13.40 -9.10 18.21
N ALA A 172 -14.05 -7.95 18.45
CA ALA A 172 -15.22 -7.50 17.71
C ALA A 172 -14.89 -6.63 16.46
N SER A 173 -13.63 -6.22 16.31
CA SER A 173 -13.19 -5.31 15.26
C SER A 173 -12.38 -6.06 14.18
N PRO A 174 -12.57 -5.74 12.88
CA PRO A 174 -11.70 -6.27 11.84
C PRO A 174 -10.30 -5.64 11.85
N ARG A 175 -10.02 -4.70 12.76
CA ARG A 175 -8.73 -3.99 12.85
C ARG A 175 -7.59 -4.90 13.29
N LEU A 176 -6.46 -4.71 12.63
CA LEU A 176 -5.20 -5.41 12.80
C LEU A 176 -4.17 -4.46 13.39
N LEU A 177 -3.60 -4.84 14.53
CA LEU A 177 -2.39 -4.24 15.05
C LEU A 177 -1.18 -4.89 14.38
N CYS A 178 -0.43 -4.08 13.66
CA CYS A 178 0.77 -4.47 12.92
C CYS A 178 2.00 -3.94 13.68
N SER A 179 2.81 -4.84 14.22
CA SER A 179 4.07 -4.46 14.89
C SER A 179 5.25 -4.89 14.01
N VAL A 180 6.10 -3.93 13.64
CA VAL A 180 7.28 -4.23 12.81
C VAL A 180 8.25 -5.07 13.64
N VAL A 181 8.62 -6.25 13.14
CA VAL A 181 9.60 -7.15 13.78
C VAL A 181 10.99 -6.87 13.22
N GLU A 182 11.09 -6.80 11.89
CA GLU A 182 12.38 -6.62 11.22
C GLU A 182 12.18 -5.96 9.86
N THR A 183 13.12 -5.10 9.48
CA THR A 183 13.23 -4.58 8.12
C THR A 183 14.61 -4.88 7.56
N ARG A 184 14.66 -5.48 6.38
CA ARG A 184 15.88 -5.79 5.63
C ARG A 184 15.85 -5.11 4.28
N VAL A 185 16.99 -4.60 3.83
CA VAL A 185 17.18 -4.19 2.44
C VAL A 185 17.98 -5.27 1.72
N LEU A 186 17.37 -5.90 0.71
CA LEU A 186 17.95 -6.98 -0.09
C LEU A 186 18.29 -6.50 -1.50
N GLY A 187 19.30 -7.11 -2.10
CA GLY A 187 19.60 -6.94 -3.53
C GLY A 187 20.03 -5.51 -3.92
N SER A 188 20.52 -4.72 -2.97
CA SER A 188 21.06 -3.38 -3.22
C SER A 188 22.09 -3.45 -4.33
N THR A 189 21.82 -2.85 -5.48
CA THR A 189 22.71 -2.82 -6.62
C THR A 189 22.90 -1.37 -7.03
N LEU A 190 24.15 -0.92 -7.05
CA LEU A 190 24.54 0.37 -7.55
C LEU A 190 24.88 0.24 -9.04
N THR A 191 24.06 0.82 -9.90
CA THR A 191 24.39 0.97 -11.33
C THR A 191 24.96 2.36 -11.53
N VAL A 192 26.20 2.48 -12.02
CA VAL A 192 26.80 3.77 -12.42
C VAL A 192 27.11 3.69 -13.90
N ALA A 193 26.53 4.57 -14.73
CA ALA A 193 26.98 4.72 -16.10
C ALA A 193 28.20 5.65 -16.14
N LEU A 194 29.39 5.08 -16.21
CA LEU A 194 30.62 5.85 -16.41
C LEU A 194 30.80 6.15 -17.90
N PRO A 195 31.28 7.35 -18.28
CA PRO A 195 31.74 7.59 -19.64
C PRO A 195 32.93 6.65 -19.92
N ASP A 196 32.90 5.98 -21.07
CA ASP A 196 33.97 5.08 -21.50
C ASP A 196 35.23 5.91 -21.79
N VAL A 197 36.26 5.76 -20.96
CA VAL A 197 37.58 6.39 -21.17
C VAL A 197 38.54 5.33 -21.70
N SER A 198 38.16 4.66 -22.79
CA SER A 198 39.09 3.88 -23.59
C SER A 198 39.69 4.77 -24.68
N SER A 199 40.97 5.09 -24.47
CA SER A 199 41.99 5.56 -25.43
C SER A 199 41.54 5.90 -26.85
N GLY A 200 41.51 7.20 -27.17
CA GLY A 200 41.86 7.76 -28.48
C GLY A 200 41.10 7.24 -29.70
N GLY A 201 39.96 7.85 -30.03
CA GLY A 201 39.36 7.74 -31.35
C GLY A 201 37.84 7.86 -31.34
N GLN A 202 37.34 8.99 -31.80
CA GLN A 202 35.93 9.28 -32.12
C GLN A 202 34.90 8.95 -31.03
N THR A 203 34.58 9.97 -30.23
CA THR A 203 33.45 9.96 -29.29
C THR A 203 32.13 9.84 -30.06
N SER A 204 31.56 8.64 -30.07
CA SER A 204 30.14 8.46 -30.32
C SER A 204 29.37 8.90 -29.07
N PRO A 205 28.40 9.82 -29.13
CA PRO A 205 27.70 10.33 -27.94
C PRO A 205 26.79 9.31 -27.22
N PHE A 206 26.82 8.03 -27.59
CA PHE A 206 25.87 7.01 -27.13
C PHE A 206 26.48 5.68 -26.67
N GLN A 207 27.81 5.57 -26.48
CA GLN A 207 28.40 4.36 -25.89
C GLN A 207 28.60 4.51 -24.38
N PHE A 208 27.60 4.05 -23.62
CA PHE A 208 27.69 3.87 -22.17
C PHE A 208 28.07 2.41 -21.85
N GLY A 209 29.29 2.21 -21.34
CA GLY A 209 29.70 0.93 -20.78
C GLY A 209 28.98 0.68 -19.44
N LYS A 210 28.17 -0.39 -19.37
CA LYS A 210 27.54 -0.83 -18.12
C LYS A 210 28.56 -1.55 -17.25
N GLN A 211 29.27 -0.83 -16.37
CA GLN A 211 29.99 -1.49 -15.29
C GLN A 211 29.02 -1.73 -14.12
N LEU A 212 28.46 -2.93 -14.05
CA LEU A 212 27.66 -3.39 -12.91
C LEU A 212 28.63 -3.86 -11.83
N GLN A 213 28.77 -3.10 -10.74
CA GLN A 213 29.36 -3.62 -9.51
C GLN A 213 28.22 -3.97 -8.53
N PRO A 214 27.85 -5.25 -8.39
CA PRO A 214 26.89 -5.65 -7.37
C PRO A 214 27.53 -5.54 -5.99
N MET A 215 27.30 -4.43 -5.29
CA MET A 215 27.52 -4.38 -3.85
C MET A 215 26.35 -5.05 -3.15
N VAL A 216 26.41 -6.37 -2.97
CA VAL A 216 25.42 -7.10 -2.16
C VAL A 216 25.60 -6.74 -0.69
N ALA A 217 25.04 -5.60 -0.29
CA ALA A 217 24.91 -5.21 1.10
C ALA A 217 23.47 -5.52 1.55
N SER A 218 23.31 -6.57 2.33
CA SER A 218 22.09 -6.78 3.12
C SER A 218 22.23 -6.02 4.43
N VAL A 219 21.43 -4.98 4.63
CA VAL A 219 21.37 -4.27 5.91
C VAL A 219 20.07 -4.63 6.59
N ALA A 220 20.17 -5.21 7.80
CA ALA A 220 19.04 -5.53 8.65
C ALA A 220 18.97 -4.50 9.78
N PHE A 221 17.78 -3.92 9.98
CA PHE A 221 17.51 -3.01 11.07
C PHE A 221 16.54 -3.68 12.04
N PRO A 222 16.95 -4.02 13.27
CA PRO A 222 16.01 -4.43 14.30
C PRO A 222 15.09 -3.25 14.61
N SER A 223 13.79 -3.44 14.41
CA SER A 223 12.78 -2.38 14.49
C SER A 223 12.74 -1.67 15.85
N GLY A 224 13.09 -2.39 16.93
CA GLY A 224 13.15 -1.86 18.29
C GLY A 224 14.13 -0.68 18.47
N ALA A 225 15.18 -0.58 17.65
CA ALA A 225 16.16 0.49 17.75
C ALA A 225 15.76 1.78 17.00
N LEU A 226 14.90 1.66 15.96
CA LEU A 226 14.61 2.74 15.01
C LEU A 226 13.18 3.27 15.13
N LEU A 227 12.23 2.40 15.49
CA LEU A 227 10.80 2.69 15.49
C LEU A 227 10.15 2.57 16.88
N GLY A 228 10.93 2.35 17.95
CA GLY A 228 10.45 2.43 19.33
C GLY A 228 9.29 1.50 19.69
N GLY A 229 9.12 0.36 18.99
CA GLY A 229 8.01 -0.57 19.22
C GLY A 229 6.64 -0.07 18.74
N GLN A 230 6.62 0.92 17.85
CA GLN A 230 5.39 1.49 17.32
C GLN A 230 4.53 0.45 16.60
N GLN A 231 3.25 0.46 16.93
CA GLN A 231 2.22 -0.36 16.30
C GLN A 231 1.42 0.50 15.32
N VAL A 232 1.06 -0.11 14.19
CA VAL A 232 0.24 0.51 13.15
C VAL A 232 -1.08 -0.25 13.07
N CYS A 233 -2.19 0.47 13.13
CA CYS A 233 -3.51 -0.08 12.92
C CYS A 233 -3.89 -0.12 11.44
N LEU A 234 -4.13 -1.33 10.93
CA LEU A 234 -4.61 -1.63 9.60
C LEU A 234 -6.05 -2.13 9.68
N ALA A 235 -6.94 -1.62 8.83
CA ALA A 235 -8.31 -2.08 8.73
C ALA A 235 -8.54 -2.69 7.34
N PRO A 236 -8.80 -4.00 7.22
CA PRO A 236 -9.33 -4.56 5.99
C PRO A 236 -10.77 -4.06 5.85
N VAL A 237 -11.08 -3.41 4.74
CA VAL A 237 -12.38 -2.77 4.50
C VAL A 237 -13.17 -3.45 3.39
N TYR A 238 -12.50 -4.21 2.53
CA TYR A 238 -13.11 -5.06 1.51
C TYR A 238 -12.18 -6.24 1.22
N VAL A 239 -12.74 -7.43 1.04
CA VAL A 239 -12.01 -8.55 0.43
C VAL A 239 -12.96 -9.39 -0.41
N ASP A 240 -12.48 -9.84 -1.56
CA ASP A 240 -13.05 -10.93 -2.34
C ASP A 240 -11.93 -11.88 -2.78
N ASP A 241 -12.25 -12.81 -3.69
CA ASP A 241 -11.29 -13.81 -4.17
C ASP A 241 -10.11 -13.21 -4.95
N GLU A 242 -10.20 -11.96 -5.42
CA GLU A 242 -9.19 -11.34 -6.28
C GLU A 242 -8.68 -9.99 -5.76
N LEU A 243 -9.42 -9.27 -4.91
CA LEU A 243 -9.16 -7.90 -4.49
C LEU A 243 -9.26 -7.77 -2.97
N LEU A 244 -8.23 -7.16 -2.39
CA LEU A 244 -8.18 -6.74 -0.99
C LEU A 244 -8.04 -5.23 -0.92
N ILE A 245 -8.85 -4.57 -0.08
CA ILE A 245 -8.69 -3.14 0.24
C ILE A 245 -8.39 -3.00 1.72
N MET A 246 -7.31 -2.27 1.99
CA MET A 246 -6.80 -1.98 3.33
C MET A 246 -6.76 -0.48 3.57
N ARG A 247 -7.09 -0.05 4.78
CA ARG A 247 -6.88 1.31 5.26
C ARG A 247 -5.89 1.35 6.41
N CYS A 248 -5.04 2.36 6.43
CA CYS A 248 -4.23 2.70 7.60
C CYS A 248 -5.00 3.72 8.46
N VAL A 249 -5.22 3.40 9.73
CA VAL A 249 -6.05 4.21 10.65
C VAL A 249 -5.20 5.24 11.43
N ASP A 250 -3.92 4.96 11.61
CA ASP A 250 -3.07 5.68 12.58
C ASP A 250 -2.34 6.91 12.04
N ILE A 251 -2.33 7.13 10.72
CA ILE A 251 -1.57 8.23 10.11
C ILE A 251 -2.53 9.40 9.86
N SER A 252 -2.05 10.62 10.08
CA SER A 252 -2.83 11.87 9.93
C SER A 252 -3.41 12.10 8.52
N ALA A 253 -3.15 11.21 7.57
CA ALA A 253 -3.89 11.08 6.32
C ALA A 253 -5.04 10.06 6.53
N PRO A 254 -6.22 10.48 7.02
CA PRO A 254 -7.30 9.59 7.49
C PRO A 254 -7.93 8.66 6.44
N HIS A 255 -7.37 8.61 5.23
CA HIS A 255 -7.94 7.88 4.09
C HIS A 255 -6.90 7.18 3.22
N SER A 256 -5.68 6.92 3.74
CA SER A 256 -4.70 6.14 2.96
C SER A 256 -5.24 4.75 2.68
N GLY A 257 -5.67 4.57 1.43
CA GLY A 257 -6.35 3.38 0.93
C GLY A 257 -5.42 2.62 -0.01
N PHE A 258 -5.18 1.36 0.32
CA PHE A 258 -4.32 0.47 -0.45
C PHE A 258 -5.20 -0.64 -1.02
N ALA A 259 -5.22 -0.76 -2.35
CA ALA A 259 -5.91 -1.84 -3.03
C ALA A 259 -4.87 -2.83 -3.58
N PHE A 260 -5.10 -4.11 -3.31
CA PHE A 260 -4.22 -5.20 -3.70
C PHE A 260 -4.98 -6.24 -4.52
N LEU A 261 -4.37 -6.75 -5.58
CA LEU A 261 -4.84 -7.93 -6.28
C LEU A 261 -4.18 -9.19 -5.72
N ARG A 262 -4.92 -10.29 -5.78
CA ARG A 262 -4.41 -11.61 -5.44
C ARG A 262 -3.33 -12.06 -6.44
N ALA A 263 -2.27 -12.71 -5.94
CA ALA A 263 -1.06 -13.03 -6.71
C ALA A 263 -0.58 -14.49 -6.57
N ASP A 264 -1.32 -15.35 -5.87
CA ASP A 264 -1.13 -16.82 -5.80
C ASP A 264 -1.84 -17.57 -6.93
#